data_AF-A0A3E2NG50-F1
#
_entry.id   AF-A0A3E2NG50-F1
#
_cell.length_a   1.000
_cell.length_b   1.000
_cell.length_c   1.000
_cell.angle_alpha   90.00
_cell.angle_beta   90.00
_cell.angle_gamma   90.00
#
_symmetry.space_group_name_H-M   'P 1'
#
loop_
_entity.id
_entity.type
_entity.pdbx_description
1 polymer ?
#
loop_
_entity_poly.entity_id
_entity_poly.type
_entity_poly.pdbx_seq_one_letter_code
_entity_poly.pdbx_strand_id
1 'polypeptide(L)'
;MRLYSMYFICKNNIEIIRNFKLDTLSNGTGQINRVKGWTDIIISLNKLANVPGIKKYSEKLYESVPVMVRERDGFDLSIDVGGKVESARKELLCSISTIIDMYEQMGLAQSTDTGFDIRLPQFYSIKDFSNCIKDLEFIINQCPFLNVPDGEIKFKSADVGSFWITFFVVGTAASQILFNFSKLVDAAVKIQSHIVTVKQQEEQFRSMQQKNELTSDLIDAFRKVNKSLVVSAVHELEPGLGSLEDGEEVDKVGRSIEKLADWMNKGLKIYSTIDAPKEVRDLFPPQEEQLLLNDDVIKLIEQKEKK
;
A
#
# COMPACT_ATOMS: atom_id res chain seq x y z
N MET A 1 2.93 -5.48 7.87
CA MET A 1 3.84 -5.04 6.80
C MET A 1 4.20 -6.26 5.96
N ARG A 2 4.19 -6.17 4.62
CA ARG A 2 4.55 -7.30 3.75
C ARG A 2 6.07 -7.51 3.74
N LEU A 3 6.54 -8.72 3.46
CA LEU A 3 7.95 -9.07 3.60
C LEU A 3 8.82 -8.23 2.64
N TYR A 4 8.38 -8.04 1.40
CA TYR A 4 9.09 -7.18 0.44
C TYR A 4 9.27 -5.74 0.94
N SER A 5 8.28 -5.18 1.65
CA SER A 5 8.41 -3.83 2.24
C SER A 5 9.46 -3.76 3.33
N MET A 6 9.56 -4.81 4.14
CA MET A 6 10.60 -4.92 5.18
C MET A 6 11.98 -4.99 4.53
N TYR A 7 12.14 -5.85 3.52
CA TYR A 7 13.36 -5.96 2.71
C TYR A 7 13.76 -4.61 2.10
N PHE A 8 12.83 -3.93 1.41
CA PHE A 8 13.10 -2.66 0.73
C PHE A 8 13.56 -1.57 1.71
N ILE A 9 12.89 -1.43 2.86
CA ILE A 9 13.30 -0.48 3.90
C ILE A 9 14.70 -0.83 4.42
N CYS A 10 14.97 -2.11 4.70
CA CYS A 10 16.28 -2.58 5.17
C CYS A 10 17.39 -2.30 4.14
N LYS A 11 17.17 -2.67 2.88
CA LYS A 11 18.14 -2.54 1.78
C LYS A 11 18.49 -1.08 1.51
N ASN A 12 17.53 -0.18 1.57
CA ASN A 12 17.75 1.26 1.33
C ASN A 12 18.45 1.99 2.50
N ASN A 13 18.53 1.38 3.68
CA ASN A 13 19.06 2.01 4.88
C ASN A 13 20.36 1.35 5.39
N ILE A 14 20.70 0.15 4.91
CA ILE A 14 21.85 -0.61 5.44
C ILE A 14 23.18 0.12 5.28
N GLU A 15 23.44 0.77 4.14
CA GLU A 15 24.72 1.46 3.93
C GLU A 15 24.88 2.68 4.85
N ILE A 16 23.78 3.38 5.16
CA ILE A 16 23.78 4.51 6.09
C ILE A 16 24.22 4.04 7.48
N ILE A 17 23.63 2.94 7.97
CA ILE A 17 23.99 2.37 9.29
C ILE A 17 25.38 1.72 9.26
N ARG A 18 25.80 1.13 8.13
CA ARG A 18 27.11 0.49 7.99
C ARG A 18 28.24 1.51 8.01
N ASN A 19 28.04 2.64 7.34
CA ASN A 19 29.02 3.72 7.21
C ASN A 19 29.07 4.62 8.45
N PHE A 20 28.09 4.52 9.35
CA PHE A 20 28.17 5.13 10.68
C PHE A 20 29.37 4.58 11.46
N LYS A 21 30.35 5.44 11.71
CA LYS A 21 31.57 5.13 12.46
C LYS A 21 31.84 6.20 13.50
N LEU A 22 32.48 5.79 14.59
CA LEU A 22 32.97 6.67 15.64
C LEU A 22 34.45 6.94 15.41
N ASP A 23 34.83 8.21 15.31
CA ASP A 23 36.24 8.62 15.19
C ASP A 23 36.84 8.68 16.62
N THR A 24 37.79 7.80 16.95
CA THR A 24 38.48 7.89 18.24
C THR A 24 39.54 8.99 18.20
N LEU A 25 39.39 9.98 19.08
CA LEU A 25 40.33 11.08 19.23
C LEU A 25 41.04 10.94 20.58
N SER A 26 42.37 11.10 20.58
CA SER A 26 43.13 11.26 21.82
C SER A 26 43.16 12.74 22.17
N ASN A 27 42.64 13.11 23.33
CA ASN A 27 43.00 14.37 23.98
C ASN A 27 44.06 14.05 25.04
N GLY A 28 44.89 15.01 25.43
CA GLY A 28 46.00 14.76 26.38
C GLY A 28 45.60 14.21 27.76
N THR A 29 44.30 14.04 28.02
CA THR A 29 43.69 13.54 29.25
C THR A 29 42.92 12.22 29.07
N GLY A 30 42.80 11.66 27.86
CA GLY A 30 42.08 10.42 27.58
C GLY A 30 41.72 10.22 26.10
N GLN A 31 40.86 9.24 25.81
CA GLN A 31 40.27 9.05 24.48
C GLN A 31 38.78 9.40 24.52
N ILE A 32 38.28 9.97 23.43
CA ILE A 32 36.86 10.27 23.21
C ILE A 32 36.44 9.76 21.83
N ASN A 33 35.16 9.48 21.66
CA ASN A 33 34.59 9.04 20.39
C ASN A 33 33.78 10.17 19.78
N ARG A 34 34.18 10.65 18.59
CA ARG A 34 33.48 11.68 17.85
C ARG A 34 32.48 11.09 16.87
N VAL A 35 31.26 11.59 16.94
CA VAL A 35 30.14 11.29 16.03
C VAL A 35 29.99 12.44 15.02
N LYS A 36 29.69 12.10 13.77
CA LYS A 36 29.31 13.01 12.68
C LYS A 36 28.19 12.39 11.84
N GLY A 37 27.38 13.21 11.17
CA GLY A 37 26.31 12.74 10.30
C GLY A 37 25.19 12.03 11.05
N TRP A 38 24.98 12.35 12.33
CA TRP A 38 23.97 11.72 13.15
C TRP A 38 22.54 11.97 12.62
N THR A 39 22.31 13.09 11.95
CA THR A 39 20.99 13.43 11.38
C THR A 39 20.51 12.38 10.38
N ASP A 40 21.39 11.95 9.48
CA ASP A 40 21.09 10.91 8.49
C ASP A 40 20.80 9.56 9.15
N ILE A 41 21.49 9.28 10.27
CA ILE A 41 21.26 8.09 11.09
C ILE A 41 19.86 8.14 11.72
N ILE A 42 19.45 9.26 12.30
CA ILE A 42 18.09 9.42 12.87
C ILE A 42 17.02 9.18 11.79
N ILE A 43 17.18 9.79 10.61
CA ILE A 43 16.24 9.61 9.49
C ILE A 43 16.14 8.13 9.12
N SER A 44 17.27 7.44 9.06
CA SER A 44 17.34 6.01 8.78
C SER A 44 16.70 5.16 9.88
N LEU A 45 16.98 5.47 11.15
CA LEU A 45 16.41 4.81 12.32
C LEU A 45 14.89 4.94 12.38
N ASN A 46 14.35 6.12 12.07
CA ASN A 46 12.90 6.34 12.04
C ASN A 46 12.22 5.49 10.95
N LYS A 47 12.86 5.33 9.79
CA LYS A 47 12.35 4.44 8.73
C LYS A 47 12.39 2.98 9.18
N LEU A 48 13.51 2.54 9.75
CA LEU A 48 13.74 1.18 10.24
C LEU A 48 12.82 0.81 11.43
N ALA A 49 12.46 1.78 12.27
CA ALA A 49 11.55 1.57 13.41
C ALA A 49 10.13 1.14 12.98
N ASN A 50 9.74 1.41 11.73
CA ASN A 50 8.47 0.94 11.17
C ASN A 50 8.50 -0.55 10.79
N VAL A 51 9.67 -1.19 10.73
CA VAL A 51 9.83 -2.60 10.37
C VAL A 51 9.66 -3.48 11.62
N PRO A 52 8.64 -4.37 11.65
CA PRO A 52 8.49 -5.33 12.74
C PRO A 52 9.74 -6.19 12.89
N GLY A 53 10.19 -6.43 14.12
CA GLY A 53 11.44 -7.15 14.41
C GLY A 53 12.70 -6.28 14.42
N ILE A 54 12.74 -5.18 13.65
CA ILE A 54 13.86 -4.21 13.66
C ILE A 54 13.67 -3.13 14.72
N LYS A 55 12.41 -2.73 14.97
CA LYS A 55 12.04 -1.60 15.86
C LYS A 55 12.85 -1.54 17.15
N LYS A 56 12.91 -2.64 17.91
CA LYS A 56 13.65 -2.73 19.16
C LYS A 56 15.14 -2.37 19.02
N TYR A 57 15.77 -2.80 17.93
CA TYR A 57 17.20 -2.53 17.68
C TYR A 57 17.42 -1.09 17.21
N SER A 58 16.50 -0.53 16.43
CA SER A 58 16.53 0.89 16.05
C SER A 58 16.37 1.80 17.26
N GLU A 59 15.40 1.53 18.13
CA GLU A 59 15.18 2.26 19.38
C GLU A 59 16.40 2.14 20.29
N LYS A 60 16.97 0.93 20.45
CA LYS A 60 18.18 0.71 21.24
C LYS A 60 19.37 1.54 20.74
N LEU A 61 19.58 1.65 19.43
CA LEU A 61 20.65 2.50 18.88
C LEU A 61 20.36 3.99 19.16
N TYR A 62 19.14 4.45 18.90
CA TYR A 62 18.75 5.83 19.19
C TYR A 62 18.93 6.17 20.68
N GLU A 63 18.54 5.26 21.56
CA GLU A 63 18.59 5.43 23.01
C GLU A 63 20.01 5.34 23.61
N SER A 64 20.96 4.76 22.88
CA SER A 64 22.35 4.66 23.32
C SER A 64 23.11 6.00 23.32
N VAL A 65 22.63 6.98 22.56
CA VAL A 65 23.17 8.35 22.55
C VAL A 65 22.57 9.16 23.71
N PRO A 66 23.24 10.10 24.37
CA PRO A 66 22.61 10.93 25.42
C PRO A 66 21.62 11.97 24.87
N VAL A 67 20.46 12.16 25.51
CA VAL A 67 19.39 13.09 25.07
C VAL A 67 19.91 14.50 24.79
N MET A 68 20.86 14.98 25.59
CA MET A 68 21.43 16.33 25.50
C MET A 68 22.19 16.61 24.19
N VAL A 69 22.60 15.56 23.47
CA VAL A 69 23.37 15.67 22.22
C VAL A 69 22.67 15.06 21.01
N ARG A 70 21.57 14.32 21.19
CA ARG A 70 20.86 13.59 20.11
C ARG A 70 20.33 14.49 18.99
N GLU A 71 20.07 15.77 19.25
CA GLU A 71 19.57 16.71 18.23
C GLU A 71 20.69 17.36 17.40
N ARG A 72 21.96 17.05 17.70
CA ARG A 72 23.12 17.60 16.99
C ARG A 72 23.61 16.61 15.94
N ASP A 73 24.03 17.13 14.79
CA ASP A 73 24.61 16.30 13.73
C ASP A 73 25.97 15.70 14.10
N GLY A 74 26.72 16.38 14.98
CA GLY A 74 27.99 15.90 15.50
C GLY A 74 28.19 16.22 16.97
N PHE A 75 28.81 15.30 17.69
CA PHE A 75 29.06 15.40 19.13
C PHE A 75 30.15 14.43 19.58
N ASP A 76 30.69 14.66 20.77
CA ASP A 76 31.70 13.81 21.38
C ASP A 76 31.07 12.96 22.50
N LEU A 77 31.47 11.70 22.55
CA LEU A 77 31.04 10.70 23.52
C LEU A 77 32.24 10.19 24.33
N SER A 78 31.99 9.76 25.56
CA SER A 78 32.98 8.97 26.29
C SER A 78 33.21 7.61 25.61
N ILE A 79 34.33 6.96 25.91
CA ILE A 79 34.66 5.63 25.37
C ILE A 79 33.55 4.62 25.70
N ASP A 80 33.07 4.61 26.95
CA ASP A 80 32.00 3.70 27.40
C ASP A 80 30.69 3.90 26.62
N VAL A 81 30.26 5.15 26.47
CA VAL A 81 29.02 5.45 25.73
C VAL A 81 29.21 5.13 24.24
N GLY A 82 30.35 5.46 23.65
CA GLY A 82 30.66 5.07 22.27
C GLY A 82 30.69 3.55 22.07
N GLY A 83 31.19 2.78 23.05
CA GLY A 83 31.15 1.32 23.03
C GLY A 83 29.72 0.76 23.03
N LYS A 84 28.81 1.39 23.79
CA LYS A 84 27.37 1.04 23.78
C LYS A 84 26.71 1.36 22.44
N VAL A 85 26.99 2.52 21.87
CA VAL A 85 26.51 2.92 20.53
C VAL A 85 26.98 1.92 19.48
N GLU A 86 28.27 1.58 19.46
CA GLU A 86 28.83 0.65 18.50
C GLU A 86 28.25 -0.78 18.66
N SER A 87 28.00 -1.21 19.89
CA SER A 87 27.34 -2.49 20.15
C SER A 87 25.90 -2.51 19.65
N ALA A 88 25.12 -1.47 19.93
CA ALA A 88 23.75 -1.33 19.43
C ALA A 88 23.69 -1.25 17.90
N ARG A 89 24.66 -0.57 17.28
CA ARG A 89 24.82 -0.50 15.82
C ARG A 89 25.06 -1.87 15.21
N LYS A 90 25.95 -2.68 15.80
CA LYS A 90 26.23 -4.05 15.33
C LYS A 90 25.01 -4.96 15.42
N GLU A 91 24.26 -4.88 16.52
CA GLU A 91 23.02 -5.64 16.68
C GLU A 91 21.97 -5.25 15.62
N LEU A 92 21.80 -3.95 15.39
CA LEU A 92 20.91 -3.44 14.35
C LEU A 92 21.34 -3.92 12.96
N LEU A 93 22.63 -3.81 12.62
CA LEU A 93 23.16 -4.28 11.33
C LEU A 93 22.95 -5.79 11.14
N CYS A 94 23.20 -6.59 12.16
CA CYS A 94 22.96 -8.03 12.12
C CYS A 94 21.47 -8.34 11.83
N SER A 95 20.56 -7.62 12.48
CA SER A 95 19.12 -7.79 12.28
C SER A 95 18.67 -7.35 10.87
N ILE A 96 19.15 -6.22 10.37
CA ILE A 96 18.91 -5.73 9.00
C ILE A 96 19.43 -6.75 7.98
N SER A 97 20.68 -7.21 8.13
CA SER A 97 21.29 -8.21 7.24
C SER A 97 20.50 -9.51 7.24
N THR A 98 20.01 -9.96 8.39
CA THR A 98 19.20 -11.19 8.48
C THR A 98 17.93 -11.08 7.62
N ILE A 99 17.22 -9.96 7.64
CA ILE A 99 16.03 -9.74 6.80
C ILE A 99 16.40 -9.72 5.32
N ILE A 100 17.49 -9.03 4.97
CA ILE A 100 17.97 -8.94 3.58
C ILE A 100 18.35 -10.32 3.06
N ASP A 101 19.21 -11.04 3.78
CA ASP A 101 19.71 -12.35 3.39
C ASP A 101 18.56 -13.36 3.30
N MET A 102 17.63 -13.35 4.25
CA MET A 102 16.43 -14.21 4.20
C MET A 102 15.63 -13.95 2.93
N TYR A 103 15.34 -12.70 2.60
CA TYR A 103 14.56 -12.36 1.41
C TYR A 103 15.27 -12.73 0.10
N GLU A 104 16.57 -12.45 0.01
CA GLU A 104 17.38 -12.76 -1.19
C GLU A 104 17.54 -14.28 -1.37
N GLN A 105 17.75 -15.03 -0.30
CA GLN A 105 17.87 -16.50 -0.34
C GLN A 105 16.57 -17.21 -0.74
N MET A 106 15.41 -16.58 -0.54
CA MET A 106 14.13 -17.09 -1.03
C MET A 106 14.01 -17.00 -2.57
N GLY A 107 14.99 -16.41 -3.26
CA GLY A 107 14.95 -16.21 -4.71
C GLY A 107 13.92 -15.15 -5.15
N LEU A 108 13.48 -14.31 -4.21
CA LEU A 108 12.48 -13.26 -4.43
C LEU A 108 13.11 -11.92 -4.87
N ALA A 109 14.41 -11.90 -5.15
CA ALA A 109 15.11 -10.70 -5.61
C ALA A 109 14.51 -10.24 -6.96
N GLN A 110 13.92 -9.05 -6.96
CA GLN A 110 13.16 -8.53 -8.10
C GLN A 110 13.99 -7.57 -8.96
N SER A 111 13.75 -7.64 -10.27
CA SER A 111 14.11 -6.64 -11.29
C SER A 111 13.40 -5.30 -11.04
N THR A 112 14.00 -4.21 -11.51
CA THR A 112 13.52 -2.81 -11.46
C THR A 112 12.33 -2.53 -12.39
N ASP A 113 11.51 -3.54 -12.69
CA ASP A 113 10.43 -3.42 -13.67
C ASP A 113 9.25 -2.65 -13.06
N THR A 114 8.79 -1.63 -13.79
CA THR A 114 7.66 -0.80 -13.38
C THR A 114 6.37 -1.62 -13.37
N GLY A 115 5.57 -1.48 -12.31
CA GLY A 115 4.38 -2.30 -12.13
C GLY A 115 3.44 -1.76 -11.07
N PHE A 116 2.53 -2.64 -10.63
CA PHE A 116 1.59 -2.37 -9.56
C PHE A 116 1.44 -3.57 -8.63
N ASP A 117 1.05 -3.28 -7.41
CA ASP A 117 0.80 -4.22 -6.33
C ASP A 117 -0.69 -4.26 -5.99
N ILE A 118 -1.24 -5.45 -5.87
CA ILE A 118 -2.62 -5.68 -5.41
C ILE A 118 -2.57 -6.35 -4.05
N ARG A 119 -3.15 -5.70 -3.04
CA ARG A 119 -3.50 -6.34 -1.76
C ARG A 119 -4.90 -6.92 -1.90
N LEU A 120 -4.99 -8.24 -1.92
CA LEU A 120 -6.28 -8.92 -1.94
C LEU A 120 -7.02 -8.76 -0.59
N PRO A 121 -8.35 -8.84 -0.62
CA PRO A 121 -9.15 -8.85 0.60
C PRO A 121 -8.96 -10.15 1.38
N GLN A 122 -9.47 -10.19 2.61
CA GLN A 122 -9.48 -11.42 3.39
C GLN A 122 -10.58 -12.35 2.88
N PHE A 123 -10.23 -13.60 2.59
CA PHE A 123 -11.17 -14.61 2.10
C PHE A 123 -11.41 -15.68 3.15
N TYR A 124 -12.68 -16.08 3.29
CA TYR A 124 -13.10 -17.20 4.15
C TYR A 124 -13.50 -18.43 3.35
N SER A 125 -13.59 -18.31 2.02
CA SER A 125 -13.88 -19.42 1.12
C SER A 125 -12.96 -19.42 -0.11
N ILE A 126 -12.60 -20.61 -0.58
CA ILE A 126 -11.85 -20.80 -1.84
C ILE A 126 -12.64 -20.24 -3.04
N LYS A 127 -13.97 -20.30 -2.97
CA LYS A 127 -14.86 -19.78 -4.01
C LYS A 127 -14.71 -18.27 -4.16
N ASP A 128 -14.69 -17.52 -3.05
CA ASP A 128 -14.53 -16.06 -3.09
C ASP A 128 -13.15 -15.66 -3.59
N PHE A 129 -12.11 -16.38 -3.15
CA PHE A 129 -10.75 -16.20 -3.68
C PHE A 129 -10.70 -16.44 -5.20
N SER A 130 -11.24 -17.57 -5.67
CA SER A 130 -11.27 -17.90 -7.10
C SER A 130 -12.04 -16.87 -7.92
N ASN A 131 -13.16 -16.37 -7.41
CA ASN A 131 -13.93 -15.33 -8.07
C ASN A 131 -13.14 -14.01 -8.15
N CYS A 132 -12.43 -13.63 -7.09
CA CYS A 132 -11.57 -12.45 -7.10
C CYS A 132 -10.48 -12.55 -8.15
N ILE A 133 -9.80 -13.69 -8.25
CA ILE A 133 -8.75 -13.88 -9.25
C ILE A 133 -9.32 -13.86 -10.67
N LYS A 134 -10.48 -14.48 -10.91
CA LYS A 134 -11.15 -14.44 -12.22
C LYS A 134 -11.57 -13.04 -12.63
N ASP A 135 -12.05 -12.25 -11.68
CA ASP A 135 -12.44 -10.87 -11.94
C ASP A 135 -11.22 -10.00 -12.22
N LEU A 136 -10.11 -10.19 -11.50
CA LEU A 136 -8.84 -9.52 -11.79
C LEU A 136 -8.28 -9.91 -13.15
N GLU A 137 -8.34 -11.20 -13.52
CA GLU A 137 -7.97 -11.68 -14.85
C GLU A 137 -8.80 -11.02 -15.95
N PHE A 138 -10.13 -10.91 -15.74
CA PHE A 138 -11.00 -10.19 -16.66
C PHE A 138 -10.58 -8.72 -16.80
N ILE A 139 -10.37 -8.01 -15.69
CA ILE A 139 -9.95 -6.59 -15.72
C ILE A 139 -8.64 -6.44 -16.49
N ILE A 140 -7.63 -7.25 -16.19
CA ILE A 140 -6.29 -7.15 -16.78
C ILE A 140 -6.32 -7.48 -18.28
N ASN A 141 -7.04 -8.53 -18.68
CA ASN A 141 -6.95 -9.06 -20.04
C ASN A 141 -8.06 -8.57 -20.99
N GLN A 142 -9.18 -8.07 -20.47
CA GLN A 142 -10.36 -7.72 -21.27
C GLN A 142 -10.71 -6.24 -21.24
N CYS A 143 -10.07 -5.42 -20.38
CA CYS A 143 -10.31 -3.99 -20.37
C CYS A 143 -9.59 -3.31 -21.55
N PRO A 144 -10.31 -2.64 -22.47
CA PRO A 144 -9.72 -1.96 -23.63
C PRO A 144 -8.59 -0.98 -23.26
N PHE A 145 -8.78 -0.19 -22.19
CA PHE A 145 -7.76 0.76 -21.73
C PHE A 145 -6.48 0.10 -21.19
N LEU A 146 -6.47 -1.19 -20.89
CA LEU A 146 -5.25 -1.91 -20.47
C LEU A 146 -4.61 -2.68 -21.63
N ASN A 147 -5.36 -2.90 -22.73
CA ASN A 147 -4.87 -3.57 -23.93
C ASN A 147 -4.19 -2.57 -24.87
N VAL A 148 -3.07 -2.00 -24.42
CA VAL A 148 -2.29 -1.03 -25.21
C VAL A 148 -1.25 -1.79 -26.05
N PRO A 149 -1.13 -1.51 -27.37
CA PRO A 149 -0.09 -2.10 -28.20
C PRO A 149 1.31 -1.93 -27.60
N ASP A 150 2.17 -2.93 -27.79
CA ASP A 150 3.54 -2.96 -27.26
C ASP A 150 3.62 -2.86 -25.72
N GLY A 151 2.57 -3.29 -25.02
CA GLY A 151 2.52 -3.41 -23.58
C GLY A 151 1.84 -4.70 -23.14
N GLU A 152 2.38 -5.34 -22.11
CA GLU A 152 1.79 -6.57 -21.55
C GLU A 152 1.92 -6.57 -20.02
N ILE A 153 0.82 -6.84 -19.32
CA ILE A 153 0.80 -6.99 -17.86
C ILE A 153 1.11 -8.45 -17.52
N LYS A 154 2.14 -8.69 -16.70
CA LYS A 154 2.57 -10.03 -16.29
C LYS A 154 2.56 -10.19 -14.79
N PHE A 155 2.16 -11.38 -14.35
CA PHE A 155 2.33 -11.81 -12.97
C PHE A 155 3.82 -11.91 -12.63
N LYS A 156 4.26 -11.22 -11.56
CA LYS A 156 5.64 -11.27 -11.09
C LYS A 156 5.80 -12.26 -9.95
N SER A 157 5.05 -12.04 -8.88
CA SER A 157 5.17 -12.82 -7.64
C SER A 157 3.98 -12.59 -6.71
N ALA A 158 3.82 -13.50 -5.75
CA ALA A 158 3.00 -13.28 -4.57
C ALA A 158 3.92 -13.22 -3.35
N ASP A 159 3.70 -12.23 -2.47
CA ASP A 159 4.53 -12.05 -1.28
C ASP A 159 4.20 -13.12 -0.23
N VAL A 160 5.24 -13.76 0.30
CA VAL A 160 5.09 -14.92 1.19
C VAL A 160 4.50 -14.50 2.53
N GLY A 161 3.47 -15.22 2.97
CA GLY A 161 2.78 -14.94 4.23
C GLY A 161 1.88 -13.71 4.19
N SER A 162 1.55 -13.20 3.00
CA SER A 162 0.61 -12.10 2.85
C SER A 162 -0.31 -12.29 1.64
N PHE A 163 -1.30 -11.41 1.51
CA PHE A 163 -2.28 -11.40 0.42
C PHE A 163 -1.89 -10.40 -0.67
N TRP A 164 -0.60 -10.17 -0.87
CA TRP A 164 -0.09 -9.23 -1.87
C TRP A 164 0.37 -9.96 -3.13
N ILE A 165 -0.08 -9.46 -4.29
CA ILE A 165 0.36 -9.90 -5.60
C ILE A 165 1.01 -8.73 -6.33
N THR A 166 2.18 -8.97 -6.91
CA THR A 166 2.91 -7.99 -7.71
C THR A 166 2.78 -8.34 -9.19
N PHE A 167 2.40 -7.35 -9.99
CA PHE A 167 2.41 -7.40 -11.45
C PHE A 167 3.46 -6.43 -11.98
N PHE A 168 4.11 -6.79 -13.08
CA PHE A 168 4.98 -5.90 -13.83
C PHE A 168 4.41 -5.67 -15.23
N VAL A 169 4.72 -4.53 -15.81
CA VAL A 169 4.31 -4.21 -17.18
C VAL A 169 5.55 -4.21 -18.05
N VAL A 170 5.56 -5.06 -19.07
CA VAL A 170 6.65 -5.12 -20.06
C VAL A 170 6.26 -4.35 -21.32
N GLY A 171 7.27 -3.84 -22.01
CA GLY A 171 7.11 -3.15 -23.28
C GLY A 171 7.15 -1.61 -23.16
N THR A 172 7.16 -0.94 -24.31
CA THR A 172 7.30 0.52 -24.41
C THR A 172 6.06 1.26 -23.91
N ALA A 173 4.90 0.59 -23.87
CA ALA A 173 3.64 1.15 -23.37
C ALA A 173 3.45 1.04 -21.85
N ALA A 174 4.46 0.60 -21.09
CA ALA A 174 4.33 0.38 -19.64
C ALA A 174 3.80 1.60 -18.87
N SER A 175 4.32 2.80 -19.14
CA SER A 175 3.86 4.03 -18.50
C SER A 175 2.40 4.37 -18.85
N GLN A 176 1.98 4.13 -20.09
CA GLN A 176 0.60 4.36 -20.54
C GLN A 176 -0.35 3.39 -19.84
N ILE A 177 -0.01 2.10 -19.77
CA ILE A 177 -0.83 1.10 -19.08
C ILE A 177 -0.98 1.45 -17.60
N LEU A 178 0.10 1.86 -16.92
CA LEU A 178 0.04 2.26 -15.52
C LEU A 178 -0.80 3.52 -15.31
N PHE A 179 -0.69 4.50 -16.22
CA PHE A 179 -1.54 5.68 -16.21
C PHE A 179 -3.02 5.31 -16.39
N ASN A 180 -3.34 4.52 -17.42
CA ASN A 180 -4.70 4.05 -17.69
C ASN A 180 -5.28 3.28 -16.50
N PHE A 181 -4.48 2.38 -15.93
CA PHE A 181 -4.90 1.61 -14.76
C PHE A 181 -5.14 2.49 -13.53
N SER A 182 -4.30 3.49 -13.29
CA SER A 182 -4.51 4.44 -12.19
C SER A 182 -5.84 5.20 -12.31
N LYS A 183 -6.26 5.54 -13.54
CA LYS A 183 -7.55 6.20 -13.80
C LYS A 183 -8.74 5.26 -13.63
N LEU A 184 -8.60 3.99 -14.02
CA LEU A 184 -9.59 2.95 -13.72
C LEU A 184 -9.76 2.75 -12.21
N VAL A 185 -8.66 2.74 -11.46
CA VAL A 185 -8.67 2.67 -9.99
C VAL A 185 -9.36 3.89 -9.38
N ASP A 186 -9.08 5.11 -9.87
CA ASP A 186 -9.77 6.34 -9.42
C ASP A 186 -11.28 6.28 -9.67
N ALA A 187 -11.69 5.85 -10.86
CA ALA A 187 -13.10 5.64 -11.18
C ALA A 187 -13.74 4.59 -10.25
N ALA A 188 -13.06 3.48 -9.99
CA ALA A 188 -13.56 2.44 -9.09
C ALA A 188 -13.69 2.93 -7.64
N VAL A 189 -12.75 3.74 -7.14
CA VAL A 189 -12.82 4.36 -5.80
C VAL A 189 -14.02 5.30 -5.70
N LYS A 190 -14.29 6.11 -6.74
CA LYS A 190 -15.48 6.97 -6.79
C LYS A 190 -16.77 6.14 -6.74
N ILE A 191 -16.86 5.08 -7.54
CA ILE A 191 -18.03 4.20 -7.55
C ILE A 191 -18.19 3.47 -6.22
N GLN A 192 -17.11 2.98 -5.62
CA GLN A 192 -17.11 2.35 -4.30
C GLN A 192 -17.72 3.28 -3.25
N SER A 193 -17.28 4.55 -3.20
CA SER A 193 -17.81 5.55 -2.26
C SER A 193 -19.32 5.76 -2.44
N HIS A 194 -19.79 5.82 -3.69
CA HIS A 194 -21.21 5.92 -3.99
C HIS A 194 -21.99 4.66 -3.57
N ILE A 195 -21.47 3.45 -3.83
CA ILE A 195 -22.10 2.20 -3.40
C ILE A 195 -22.26 2.16 -1.88
N VAL A 196 -21.23 2.58 -1.12
CA VAL A 196 -21.30 2.64 0.35
C VAL A 196 -22.37 3.64 0.79
N THR A 197 -22.41 4.82 0.19
CA THR A 197 -23.42 5.85 0.48
C THR A 197 -24.83 5.33 0.23
N VAL A 198 -25.05 4.65 -0.90
CA VAL A 198 -26.35 4.04 -1.25
C VAL A 198 -26.75 2.97 -0.24
N LYS A 199 -25.83 2.11 0.18
CA LYS A 199 -26.11 1.09 1.20
C LYS A 199 -26.49 1.69 2.55
N GLN A 200 -25.80 2.75 2.97
CA GLN A 200 -26.15 3.47 4.19
C GLN A 200 -27.54 4.10 4.10
N GLN A 201 -27.89 4.69 2.97
CA GLN A 201 -29.23 5.23 2.73
C GLN A 201 -30.29 4.13 2.74
N GLU A 202 -29.99 2.95 2.17
CA GLU A 202 -30.88 1.79 2.19
C GLU A 202 -31.09 1.28 3.63
N GLU A 203 -30.04 1.17 4.43
CA GLU A 203 -30.15 0.74 5.84
C GLU A 203 -30.92 1.75 6.69
N GLN A 204 -30.64 3.05 6.53
CA GLN A 204 -31.41 4.12 7.15
C GLN A 204 -32.88 4.01 6.78
N PHE A 205 -33.18 3.81 5.50
CA PHE A 205 -34.56 3.69 5.04
C PHE A 205 -35.24 2.41 5.55
N ARG A 206 -34.55 1.26 5.56
CA ARG A 206 -35.05 0.00 6.15
C ARG A 206 -35.36 0.16 7.65
N SER A 207 -34.52 0.90 8.38
CA SER A 207 -34.76 1.21 9.80
C SER A 207 -36.00 2.09 10.00
N MET A 208 -36.27 3.01 9.06
CA MET A 208 -37.49 3.82 9.03
C MET A 208 -38.74 3.03 8.57
N GLN A 209 -38.56 1.97 7.78
CA GLN A 209 -39.62 1.22 7.09
C GLN A 209 -40.12 -0.06 7.79
N GLN A 210 -39.95 -0.23 9.10
CA GLN A 210 -40.75 -1.23 9.86
C GLN A 210 -42.30 -1.01 9.77
N LYS A 211 -42.81 -0.19 8.83
CA LYS A 211 -44.22 0.17 8.66
C LYS A 211 -44.84 0.13 7.24
N ASN A 212 -44.19 -0.22 6.11
CA ASN A 212 -44.93 -0.54 4.86
C ASN A 212 -44.08 -1.11 3.69
N GLU A 213 -44.73 -1.92 2.84
CA GLU A 213 -44.23 -2.60 1.62
C GLU A 213 -43.79 -1.64 0.49
N LEU A 214 -42.54 -1.21 0.46
CA LEU A 214 -41.98 -0.38 -0.62
C LEU A 214 -40.55 -0.80 -1.04
N THR A 215 -40.22 -2.07 -0.86
CA THR A 215 -38.84 -2.57 -0.92
C THR A 215 -38.32 -2.82 -2.35
N SER A 216 -39.18 -3.17 -3.31
CA SER A 216 -38.74 -3.53 -4.68
C SER A 216 -38.34 -2.32 -5.54
N ASP A 217 -39.19 -1.29 -5.55
CA ASP A 217 -39.05 -0.15 -6.47
C ASP A 217 -37.83 0.70 -6.12
N LEU A 218 -37.50 0.77 -4.83
CA LEU A 218 -36.32 1.46 -4.31
C LEU A 218 -35.02 0.73 -4.70
N ILE A 219 -35.00 -0.61 -4.56
CA ILE A 219 -33.85 -1.44 -4.96
C ILE A 219 -33.57 -1.30 -6.46
N ASP A 220 -34.62 -1.30 -7.28
CA ASP A 220 -34.49 -1.13 -8.73
C ASP A 220 -34.06 0.30 -9.12
N ALA A 221 -34.49 1.31 -8.38
CA ALA A 221 -33.99 2.68 -8.54
C ALA A 221 -32.48 2.76 -8.24
N PHE A 222 -32.01 2.16 -7.14
CA PHE A 222 -30.59 2.13 -6.80
C PHE A 222 -29.74 1.40 -7.83
N ARG A 223 -30.22 0.26 -8.36
CA ARG A 223 -29.53 -0.45 -9.46
C ARG A 223 -29.40 0.41 -10.71
N LYS A 224 -30.45 1.15 -11.08
CA LYS A 224 -30.42 2.08 -12.22
C LYS A 224 -29.44 3.22 -12.00
N VAL A 225 -29.40 3.78 -10.80
CA VAL A 225 -28.43 4.83 -10.43
C VAL A 225 -27.01 4.30 -10.52
N ASN A 226 -26.70 3.14 -9.93
CA ASN A 226 -25.37 2.53 -10.02
C ASN A 226 -24.95 2.29 -11.48
N LYS A 227 -25.83 1.74 -12.30
CA LYS A 227 -25.55 1.51 -13.72
C LYS A 227 -25.29 2.83 -14.47
N SER A 228 -26.06 3.88 -14.19
CA SER A 228 -25.85 5.21 -14.77
C SER A 228 -24.52 5.83 -14.33
N LEU A 229 -24.11 5.63 -13.08
CA LEU A 229 -22.84 6.12 -12.56
C LEU A 229 -21.66 5.43 -13.24
N VAL A 230 -21.75 4.12 -13.45
CA VAL A 230 -20.72 3.36 -14.17
C VAL A 230 -20.58 3.87 -15.60
N VAL A 231 -21.69 4.06 -16.32
CA VAL A 231 -21.66 4.62 -17.68
C VAL A 231 -21.06 6.04 -17.69
N SER A 232 -21.44 6.90 -16.75
CA SER A 232 -20.86 8.24 -16.61
C SER A 232 -19.35 8.17 -16.37
N ALA A 233 -18.90 7.28 -15.49
CA ALA A 233 -17.49 7.08 -15.19
C ALA A 233 -16.71 6.62 -16.42
N VAL A 234 -17.27 5.73 -17.27
CA VAL A 234 -16.64 5.35 -18.54
C VAL A 234 -16.47 6.55 -19.46
N HIS A 235 -17.51 7.37 -19.63
CA HIS A 235 -17.44 8.56 -20.48
C HIS A 235 -16.48 9.64 -19.95
N GLU A 236 -16.31 9.74 -18.63
CA GLU A 236 -15.31 10.63 -18.03
C GLU A 236 -13.87 10.17 -18.29
N LEU A 237 -13.65 8.89 -18.59
CA LEU A 237 -12.32 8.34 -18.89
C LEU A 237 -11.90 8.56 -20.35
N GLU A 238 -12.83 8.58 -21.31
CA GLU A 238 -12.52 8.67 -22.75
C GLU A 238 -11.65 9.90 -23.12
N PRO A 239 -11.88 11.12 -22.59
CA PRO A 239 -11.05 12.28 -22.92
C PRO A 239 -9.58 12.14 -22.52
N GLY A 240 -9.28 11.28 -21.53
CA GLY A 240 -7.92 11.09 -21.01
C GLY A 240 -7.27 9.78 -21.44
N LEU A 241 -8.05 8.75 -21.78
CA LEU A 241 -7.56 7.40 -22.08
C LEU A 241 -7.71 6.99 -23.55
N GLY A 242 -8.49 7.75 -24.33
CA GLY A 242 -8.83 7.44 -25.73
C GLY A 242 -10.31 7.07 -25.88
N SER A 243 -10.83 7.21 -27.11
CA SER A 243 -12.19 6.81 -27.45
C SER A 243 -12.33 5.30 -27.52
N LEU A 244 -13.49 4.80 -27.09
CA LEU A 244 -13.88 3.40 -27.25
C LEU A 244 -14.55 3.20 -28.61
N GLU A 245 -14.34 2.05 -29.24
CA GLU A 245 -14.78 1.77 -30.62
C GLU A 245 -16.28 1.50 -30.71
N ASP A 246 -16.84 0.79 -29.73
CA ASP A 246 -18.23 0.35 -29.75
C ASP A 246 -18.85 0.18 -28.34
N GLY A 247 -20.13 -0.20 -28.32
CA GLY A 247 -20.85 -0.46 -27.08
C GLY A 247 -20.36 -1.70 -26.31
N GLU A 248 -19.64 -2.61 -26.95
CA GLU A 248 -19.03 -3.77 -26.28
C GLU A 248 -17.80 -3.34 -25.48
N GLU A 249 -16.96 -2.47 -26.04
CA GLU A 249 -15.82 -1.88 -25.33
C GLU A 249 -16.27 -1.05 -24.13
N VAL A 250 -17.31 -0.23 -24.29
CA VAL A 250 -17.94 0.51 -23.19
C VAL A 250 -18.43 -0.43 -22.10
N ASP A 251 -19.07 -1.55 -22.45
CA ASP A 251 -19.51 -2.57 -21.48
C ASP A 251 -18.32 -3.23 -20.77
N LYS A 252 -17.25 -3.59 -21.48
CA LYS A 252 -16.03 -4.19 -20.90
C LYS A 252 -15.35 -3.25 -19.91
N VAL A 253 -15.21 -1.97 -20.25
CA VAL A 253 -14.67 -0.96 -19.33
C VAL A 253 -15.59 -0.83 -18.12
N GLY A 254 -16.90 -0.64 -18.34
CA GLY A 254 -17.88 -0.50 -17.25
C GLY A 254 -17.83 -1.67 -16.26
N ARG A 255 -17.85 -2.91 -16.78
CA ARG A 255 -17.73 -4.12 -15.97
C ARG A 255 -16.39 -4.24 -15.24
N SER A 256 -15.31 -3.72 -15.82
CA SER A 256 -14.00 -3.69 -15.16
C SER A 256 -14.02 -2.75 -13.95
N ILE A 257 -14.62 -1.56 -14.09
CA ILE A 257 -14.76 -0.59 -13.00
C ILE A 257 -15.68 -1.14 -11.91
N GLU A 258 -16.83 -1.73 -12.27
CA GLU A 258 -17.76 -2.36 -11.31
C GLU A 258 -17.08 -3.45 -10.50
N LYS A 259 -16.37 -4.38 -11.17
CA LYS A 259 -15.62 -5.45 -10.49
C LYS A 259 -14.56 -4.90 -9.54
N LEU A 260 -13.80 -3.89 -9.98
CA LEU A 260 -12.83 -3.23 -9.11
C LEU A 260 -13.51 -2.62 -7.88
N ALA A 261 -14.58 -1.84 -8.06
CA ALA A 261 -15.30 -1.20 -6.97
C ALA A 261 -15.88 -2.22 -5.98
N ASP A 262 -16.43 -3.32 -6.47
CA ASP A 262 -16.97 -4.40 -5.64
C ASP A 262 -15.89 -5.08 -4.79
N TRP A 263 -14.73 -5.35 -5.37
CA TRP A 263 -13.61 -5.93 -4.63
C TRP A 263 -12.95 -4.93 -3.68
N MET A 264 -12.85 -3.66 -4.07
CA MET A 264 -12.37 -2.60 -3.18
C MET A 264 -13.28 -2.45 -1.96
N ASN A 265 -14.59 -2.56 -2.15
CA ASN A 265 -15.56 -2.57 -1.05
C ASN A 265 -15.42 -3.80 -0.12
N LYS A 266 -14.72 -4.86 -0.55
CA LYS A 266 -14.38 -6.02 0.28
C LYS A 266 -12.96 -5.91 0.88
N GLY A 267 -12.24 -4.83 0.62
CA GLY A 267 -10.90 -4.58 1.13
C GLY A 267 -9.76 -4.83 0.14
N LEU A 268 -10.03 -5.03 -1.16
CA LEU A 268 -9.01 -5.02 -2.20
C LEU A 268 -8.38 -3.64 -2.30
N LYS A 269 -7.05 -3.58 -2.42
CA LYS A 269 -6.32 -2.31 -2.62
C LYS A 269 -5.28 -2.44 -3.70
N ILE A 270 -5.04 -1.37 -4.44
CA ILE A 270 -4.11 -1.32 -5.57
C ILE A 270 -3.12 -0.18 -5.39
N TYR A 271 -1.84 -0.46 -5.53
CA TYR A 271 -0.78 0.54 -5.38
C TYR A 271 0.21 0.42 -6.54
N SER A 272 0.99 1.46 -6.78
CA SER A 272 2.25 1.30 -7.53
C SER A 272 3.21 0.38 -6.76
N THR A 273 4.19 -0.20 -7.47
CA THR A 273 5.23 -0.96 -6.76
C THR A 273 6.04 -0.07 -5.82
N ILE A 274 6.47 -0.63 -4.69
CA ILE A 274 7.17 0.15 -3.63
C ILE A 274 8.48 0.78 -4.10
N ASP A 275 9.08 0.23 -5.13
CA ASP A 275 10.32 0.66 -5.78
C ASP A 275 10.08 1.49 -7.04
N ALA A 276 8.82 1.74 -7.43
CA ALA A 276 8.49 2.56 -8.59
C ALA A 276 9.04 3.99 -8.43
N PRO A 277 9.36 4.69 -9.53
CA PRO A 277 9.68 6.12 -9.52
C PRO A 277 8.54 6.96 -8.93
N LYS A 278 8.85 8.14 -8.40
CA LYS A 278 7.88 9.00 -7.73
C LYS A 278 6.71 9.37 -8.66
N GLU A 279 7.02 9.62 -9.92
CA GLU A 279 6.08 9.97 -10.97
C GLU A 279 4.99 8.90 -11.15
N VAL A 280 5.35 7.61 -10.98
CA VAL A 280 4.41 6.48 -11.05
C VAL A 280 3.65 6.32 -9.74
N ARG A 281 4.28 6.61 -8.60
CA ARG A 281 3.61 6.55 -7.29
C ARG A 281 2.48 7.56 -7.18
N ASP A 282 2.71 8.77 -7.70
CA ASP A 282 1.76 9.87 -7.64
C ASP A 282 0.55 9.67 -8.59
N LEU A 283 0.58 8.65 -9.46
CA LEU A 283 -0.56 8.31 -10.33
C LEU A 283 -1.71 7.66 -9.56
N PHE A 284 -1.41 6.77 -8.62
CA PHE A 284 -2.43 5.96 -7.96
C PHE A 284 -3.12 6.77 -6.86
N PRO A 285 -4.46 6.78 -6.82
CA PRO A 285 -5.20 7.56 -5.83
C PRO A 285 -4.99 6.99 -4.42
N PRO A 286 -5.01 7.84 -3.38
CA PRO A 286 -5.02 7.36 -2.01
C PRO A 286 -6.27 6.52 -1.77
N GLN A 287 -6.08 5.31 -1.23
CA GLN A 287 -7.17 4.42 -0.86
C GLN A 287 -7.26 4.38 0.66
N GLU A 288 -8.31 4.98 1.19
CA GLU A 288 -8.57 5.00 2.63
C GLU A 288 -8.53 3.57 3.20
N GLU A 289 -8.00 3.42 4.40
CA GLU A 289 -8.42 2.29 5.21
C GLU A 289 -9.90 2.50 5.48
N GLN A 290 -10.75 1.74 4.80
CA GLN A 290 -12.10 1.54 5.29
C GLN A 290 -11.94 1.10 6.74
N LEU A 291 -12.15 2.04 7.65
CA LEU A 291 -12.75 1.79 8.93
C LEU A 291 -14.07 1.10 8.56
N LEU A 292 -14.02 -0.21 8.33
CA LEU A 292 -15.14 -1.09 8.64
C LEU A 292 -15.61 -0.55 9.98
N LEU A 293 -16.79 0.05 9.99
CA LEU A 293 -17.40 0.62 11.19
C LEU A 293 -17.12 -0.39 12.29
N ASN A 294 -16.14 -0.11 13.15
CA ASN A 294 -15.74 -1.05 14.19
C ASN A 294 -17.04 -1.39 14.92
N ASP A 295 -17.24 -2.65 15.28
CA ASP A 295 -18.40 -3.09 16.06
C ASP A 295 -18.66 -2.18 17.29
N ASP A 296 -17.64 -1.43 17.72
CA ASP A 296 -17.70 -0.37 18.74
C ASP A 296 -18.60 0.83 18.38
N VAL A 297 -18.74 1.23 17.11
CA VAL A 297 -19.68 2.29 16.68
C VAL A 297 -21.11 1.78 16.70
N ILE A 298 -21.34 0.51 16.31
CA ILE A 298 -22.66 -0.13 16.41
C ILE A 298 -23.07 -0.28 17.88
N LYS A 299 -22.15 -0.69 18.77
CA LYS A 299 -22.38 -0.71 20.23
C LYS A 299 -22.67 0.67 20.82
N LEU A 300 -22.07 1.75 20.30
CA LEU A 300 -22.31 3.12 20.76
C LEU A 300 -23.68 3.66 20.30
N ILE A 301 -24.21 3.17 19.18
CA ILE A 301 -25.57 3.50 18.71
C ILE A 301 -26.60 2.72 19.52
N GLU A 302 -26.37 1.42 19.76
CA GLU A 302 -27.27 0.56 20.56
C GLU A 302 -27.37 1.00 22.04
N GLN A 303 -26.34 1.65 22.60
CA GLN A 303 -26.37 2.17 23.97
C GLN A 303 -27.10 3.51 24.12
N LYS A 304 -27.38 4.23 23.03
CA LYS A 304 -28.10 5.51 23.08
C LYS A 304 -29.62 5.37 23.04
N GLU A 305 -30.16 4.22 22.61
CA GLU A 305 -31.61 3.97 22.58
C GLU A 305 -32.19 3.44 23.91
N LYS A 306 -31.36 3.24 24.94
CA LYS A 306 -31.79 2.77 26.28
C LYS A 306 -31.65 3.81 27.40
N LYS A 307 -31.84 5.10 27.09
CA LYS A 307 -31.96 6.16 28.11
C LYS A 307 -33.27 6.91 27.98
#